data_AF-A0AA96YDT7-F1
#
_entry.id   AF-A0AA96YDT7-F1
#
_cell.length_a   1.000
_cell.length_b   1.000
_cell.length_c   1.000
_cell.angle_alpha   90.00
_cell.angle_beta   90.00
_cell.angle_gamma   90.00
#
_symmetry.space_group_name_H-M   'P 1'
#
loop_
_entity.id
_entity.type
_entity.pdbx_description
1 polymer ?
#
loop_
_entity_poly.entity_id
_entity_poly.type
_entity_poly.pdbx_seq_one_letter_code
_entity_poly.pdbx_strand_id
1 'polypeptide(L)'
;MKLNDLSPAPGSRREKHRPGRGIGSGLGKTGGRGHKGQTSRSGGSIAPGFEGGQQPLHRRLPKFGFVSLKAMDRAEVRLSELAKVEGDVISVQSLKDANVIGQNVQRVKIMLSGEVTRAVTIKGIAATKGARAAIEAAGGKFEE
;
A
#
# COMPACT_ATOMS: atom_id res chain seq x y z
N MET A 1 -1.20 35.04 -20.67
CA MET A 1 -1.80 33.69 -20.63
C MET A 1 -3.30 33.85 -20.84
N LYS A 2 -3.83 33.43 -21.99
CA LYS A 2 -5.27 33.49 -22.27
C LYS A 2 -5.87 32.09 -22.08
N LEU A 3 -7.17 32.01 -21.75
CA LEU A 3 -7.85 30.73 -21.51
C LEU A 3 -7.82 29.80 -22.73
N ASN A 4 -7.78 30.35 -23.94
CA ASN A 4 -7.76 29.62 -25.21
C ASN A 4 -6.36 29.13 -25.65
N ASP A 5 -5.29 29.52 -24.94
CA ASP A 5 -3.92 29.13 -25.26
C ASP A 5 -3.40 28.01 -24.34
N LEU A 6 -4.25 27.51 -23.43
CA LEU A 6 -3.92 26.44 -22.50
C LEU A 6 -4.13 25.08 -23.16
N SER A 7 -3.06 24.29 -23.27
CA SER A 7 -3.12 22.90 -23.72
C SER A 7 -2.49 21.96 -22.69
N PRO A 8 -3.00 20.73 -22.53
CA PRO A 8 -2.42 19.77 -21.62
C PRO A 8 -1.12 19.19 -22.19
N ALA A 9 -0.26 18.66 -21.34
CA ALA A 9 0.97 17.98 -21.78
C ALA A 9 0.64 16.83 -22.76
N PRO A 10 1.46 16.61 -23.80
CA PRO A 10 1.20 15.59 -24.80
C PRO A 10 1.08 14.21 -24.16
N GLY A 11 0.03 13.46 -24.51
CA GLY A 11 -0.23 12.12 -23.99
C GLY A 11 -0.89 12.04 -22.60
N SER A 12 -1.05 13.17 -21.89
CA SER A 12 -1.74 13.21 -20.59
C SER A 12 -3.25 12.93 -20.69
N ARG A 13 -3.85 13.24 -21.85
CA ARG A 13 -5.24 12.88 -22.18
C ARG A 13 -5.26 11.97 -23.39
N ARG A 14 -5.75 10.75 -23.18
CA ARG A 14 -6.02 9.79 -24.26
C ARG A 14 -7.50 9.80 -24.60
N GLU A 15 -7.81 9.71 -25.88
CA GLU A 15 -9.18 9.58 -26.34
C GLU A 15 -9.77 8.23 -25.88
N LYS A 16 -11.00 8.27 -25.36
CA LYS A 16 -11.69 7.05 -24.92
C LYS A 16 -12.20 6.28 -26.13
N HIS A 17 -11.90 4.98 -26.18
CA HIS A 17 -12.49 4.11 -27.19
C HIS A 17 -14.03 4.08 -27.08
N ARG A 18 -14.71 4.28 -28.21
CA ARG A 18 -16.18 4.28 -28.31
C ARG A 18 -16.64 3.06 -29.13
N PRO A 19 -17.07 1.97 -28.49
CA PRO A 19 -17.50 0.77 -29.21
C PRO A 19 -18.80 1.01 -29.99
N GLY A 20 -18.96 0.28 -31.10
CA GLY A 20 -20.16 0.34 -31.94
C GLY A 20 -20.29 1.63 -32.76
N ARG A 21 -19.19 2.14 -33.33
CA ARG A 21 -19.16 3.37 -34.17
C ARG A 21 -18.60 3.09 -35.57
N GLY A 22 -19.26 2.18 -36.30
CA GLY A 22 -18.90 1.84 -37.68
C GLY A 22 -17.68 0.92 -37.83
N ILE A 23 -17.49 0.37 -39.03
CA ILE A 23 -16.44 -0.62 -39.33
C ILE A 23 -15.04 0.00 -39.24
N GLY A 24 -14.85 1.22 -39.79
CA GLY A 24 -13.56 1.92 -39.79
C GLY A 24 -13.01 2.28 -38.40
N SER A 25 -13.82 2.18 -37.34
CA SER A 25 -13.37 2.40 -35.95
C SER A 25 -12.59 1.24 -35.34
N GLY A 26 -12.59 0.05 -35.98
CA GLY A 26 -12.01 -1.18 -35.44
C GLY A 26 -12.81 -1.84 -34.30
N LEU A 27 -13.80 -1.13 -33.71
CA LEU A 27 -14.69 -1.62 -32.66
C LEU A 27 -16.17 -1.61 -33.11
N GLY A 28 -16.42 -1.77 -34.41
CA GLY A 28 -17.76 -1.90 -34.97
C GLY A 28 -18.48 -3.19 -34.54
N LYS A 29 -19.77 -3.30 -34.90
CA LYS A 29 -20.66 -4.49 -34.72
C LYS A 29 -20.70 -5.09 -33.31
N THR A 30 -19.65 -5.82 -32.89
CA THR A 30 -19.56 -6.53 -31.60
C THR A 30 -18.86 -5.71 -30.51
N GLY A 31 -18.17 -4.61 -30.87
CA GLY A 31 -17.49 -3.76 -29.90
C GLY A 31 -16.41 -4.48 -29.10
N GLY A 32 -15.76 -5.49 -29.68
CA GLY A 32 -14.71 -6.28 -29.04
C GLY A 32 -15.20 -7.48 -28.21
N ARG A 33 -16.50 -7.74 -28.13
CA ARG A 33 -17.08 -8.84 -27.33
C ARG A 33 -17.21 -10.19 -28.04
N GLY A 34 -16.89 -10.27 -29.33
CA GLY A 34 -17.13 -11.47 -30.14
C GLY A 34 -18.63 -11.74 -30.42
N HIS A 35 -18.98 -12.99 -30.70
CA HIS A 35 -20.35 -13.40 -31.07
C HIS A 35 -21.00 -14.30 -30.01
N LYS A 36 -22.24 -13.95 -29.61
CA LYS A 36 -23.09 -14.76 -28.70
C LYS A 36 -22.36 -15.10 -27.38
N GLY A 37 -22.91 -16.02 -26.58
CA GLY A 37 -22.36 -16.41 -25.28
C GLY A 37 -22.63 -15.42 -24.15
N GLN A 38 -22.44 -15.87 -22.91
CA GLN A 38 -22.79 -15.13 -21.69
C GLN A 38 -22.10 -13.77 -21.61
N THR A 39 -20.79 -13.71 -21.84
CA THR A 39 -19.98 -12.47 -21.72
C THR A 39 -20.29 -11.41 -22.79
N SER A 40 -20.96 -11.78 -23.89
CA SER A 40 -21.44 -10.81 -24.88
C SER A 40 -22.72 -10.09 -24.44
N ARG A 41 -23.52 -10.69 -23.55
CA ARG A 41 -24.83 -10.16 -23.14
C ARG A 41 -24.67 -8.96 -22.21
N SER A 42 -25.71 -8.12 -22.16
CA SER A 42 -25.78 -7.05 -21.16
C SER A 42 -25.85 -7.66 -19.76
N GLY A 43 -25.01 -7.19 -18.83
CA GLY A 43 -24.89 -7.75 -17.48
C GLY A 43 -24.25 -9.15 -17.41
N GLY A 44 -23.84 -9.73 -18.54
CA GLY A 44 -23.23 -11.05 -18.57
C GLY A 44 -21.81 -11.03 -18.02
N SER A 45 -21.63 -11.60 -16.83
CA SER A 45 -20.34 -11.81 -16.20
C SER A 45 -20.22 -13.22 -15.65
N ILE A 46 -18.98 -13.68 -15.49
CA ILE A 46 -18.64 -14.88 -14.74
C ILE A 46 -18.23 -14.40 -13.35
N ALA A 47 -18.86 -14.94 -12.31
CA ALA A 47 -18.53 -14.55 -10.94
C ALA A 47 -17.04 -14.81 -10.65
N PRO A 48 -16.32 -13.88 -9.99
CA PRO A 48 -14.92 -14.09 -9.61
C PRO A 48 -14.75 -15.40 -8.81
N GLY A 49 -13.89 -16.29 -9.31
CA GLY A 49 -13.67 -17.61 -8.71
C GLY A 49 -14.63 -18.71 -9.16
N PHE A 50 -15.47 -18.50 -10.18
CA PHE A 50 -16.24 -19.58 -10.80
C PHE A 50 -15.42 -20.28 -11.91
N GLU A 51 -15.24 -21.60 -11.77
CA GLU A 51 -14.42 -22.44 -12.67
C GLU A 51 -15.28 -23.34 -13.59
N GLY A 52 -16.48 -22.90 -13.97
CA GLY A 52 -17.31 -23.62 -14.96
C GLY A 52 -18.04 -24.86 -14.43
N GLY A 53 -18.06 -25.08 -13.11
CA GLY A 53 -18.72 -26.22 -12.46
C GLY A 53 -17.77 -27.08 -11.61
N GLN A 54 -16.46 -26.94 -11.84
CA GLN A 54 -15.44 -27.51 -10.96
C GLN A 54 -15.49 -26.84 -9.57
N GLN A 55 -15.14 -27.60 -8.52
CA GLN A 55 -14.97 -27.02 -7.18
C GLN A 55 -13.84 -25.97 -7.23
N PRO A 56 -14.13 -24.69 -6.93
CA PRO A 56 -13.13 -23.64 -7.07
C PRO A 56 -11.95 -23.79 -6.11
N LEU A 57 -10.80 -23.22 -6.46
CA LEU A 57 -9.59 -23.27 -5.64
C LEU A 57 -9.82 -22.83 -4.18
N HIS A 58 -10.57 -21.74 -3.97
CA HIS A 58 -10.89 -21.21 -2.64
C HIS A 58 -11.80 -22.13 -1.79
N ARG A 59 -12.38 -23.17 -2.38
CA ARG A 59 -13.15 -24.22 -1.69
C ARG A 59 -12.41 -25.55 -1.62
N ARG A 60 -11.49 -25.82 -2.56
CA ARG A 60 -10.69 -27.06 -2.60
C ARG A 60 -9.65 -27.10 -1.51
N LEU A 61 -9.02 -25.96 -1.23
CA LEU A 61 -7.97 -25.87 -0.21
C LEU A 61 -8.59 -25.66 1.19
N PRO A 62 -8.03 -26.31 2.23
CA PRO A 62 -8.48 -26.06 3.60
C PRO A 62 -8.12 -24.63 4.03
N LYS A 63 -8.95 -24.07 4.93
CA LYS A 63 -8.59 -22.84 5.64
C LYS A 63 -7.51 -23.17 6.67
N PHE A 64 -6.52 -22.29 6.84
CA PHE A 64 -5.47 -22.45 7.84
C PHE A 64 -5.11 -21.12 8.49
N GLY A 65 -4.53 -21.19 9.68
CA GLY A 65 -4.10 -20.03 10.45
C GLY A 65 -5.22 -19.31 11.22
N PHE A 66 -4.85 -18.20 11.86
CA PHE A 66 -5.76 -17.31 12.56
C PHE A 66 -5.20 -15.88 12.49
N VAL A 67 -6.07 -14.87 12.63
CA VAL A 67 -5.66 -13.47 12.68
C VAL A 67 -5.36 -13.09 14.13
N SER A 68 -4.12 -12.69 14.42
CA SER A 68 -3.74 -12.24 15.76
C SER A 68 -4.24 -10.81 16.00
N LEU A 69 -5.13 -10.63 16.97
CA LEU A 69 -5.61 -9.29 17.38
C LEU A 69 -4.46 -8.41 17.88
N LYS A 70 -3.43 -9.05 18.48
CA LYS A 70 -2.20 -8.38 18.94
C LYS A 70 -1.31 -7.85 17.81
N ALA A 71 -1.54 -8.25 16.56
CA ALA A 71 -0.78 -7.73 15.43
C ALA A 71 -1.41 -6.43 14.87
N MET A 72 -2.68 -6.15 15.18
CA MET A 72 -3.41 -5.00 14.62
C MET A 72 -2.93 -3.65 15.18
N ASP A 73 -2.50 -3.63 16.43
CA ASP A 73 -1.99 -2.46 17.17
C ASP A 73 -0.45 -2.39 17.19
N ARG A 74 0.22 -3.20 16.37
CA ARG A 74 1.68 -3.25 16.25
C ARG A 74 2.15 -2.52 15.00
N ALA A 75 3.14 -1.65 15.15
CA ALA A 75 3.83 -1.00 14.03
C ALA A 75 5.32 -1.33 14.00
N GLU A 76 5.88 -1.23 12.81
CA GLU A 76 7.32 -1.32 12.55
C GLU A 76 7.79 0.04 12.03
N VAL A 77 8.90 0.53 12.57
CA VAL A 77 9.47 1.86 12.23
C VAL A 77 10.89 1.69 11.72
N ARG A 78 11.24 2.41 10.66
CA ARG A 78 12.58 2.39 10.05
C ARG A 78 13.49 3.45 10.66
N LEU A 79 14.81 3.27 10.56
CA LEU A 79 15.78 4.26 11.05
C LEU A 79 15.63 5.61 10.37
N SER A 80 15.40 5.61 9.05
CA SER A 80 15.20 6.85 8.28
C SER A 80 13.97 7.66 8.70
N GLU A 81 12.98 7.02 9.33
CA GLU A 81 11.76 7.67 9.79
C GLU A 81 11.96 8.39 11.13
N LEU A 82 12.99 8.00 11.90
CA LEU A 82 13.34 8.65 13.18
C LEU A 82 13.75 10.12 12.99
N ALA A 83 14.31 10.47 11.83
CA ALA A 83 14.69 11.84 11.48
C ALA A 83 13.47 12.79 11.32
N LYS A 84 12.27 12.24 11.14
CA LYS A 84 11.03 13.03 11.01
C LYS A 84 10.44 13.45 12.35
N VAL A 85 10.92 12.86 13.45
CA VAL A 85 10.44 13.16 14.80
C VAL A 85 11.13 14.42 15.30
N GLU A 86 10.33 15.38 15.75
CA GLU A 86 10.83 16.58 16.41
C GLU A 86 11.25 16.27 17.85
N GLY A 87 12.40 16.80 18.27
CA GLY A 87 13.01 16.48 19.57
C GLY A 87 13.88 15.22 19.57
N ASP A 88 14.69 15.07 20.62
CA ASP A 88 15.68 13.98 20.73
C ASP A 88 15.10 12.71 21.36
N VAL A 89 13.89 12.77 21.93
CA VAL A 89 13.25 11.65 22.63
C VAL A 89 12.19 11.01 21.75
N ILE A 90 12.41 9.75 21.40
CA ILE A 90 11.52 8.93 20.59
C ILE A 90 10.70 8.02 21.50
N SER A 91 9.44 8.40 21.67
CA SER A 91 8.38 7.64 22.34
C SER A 91 7.25 7.29 21.36
N VAL A 92 6.34 6.40 21.75
CA VAL A 92 5.15 6.06 20.94
C VAL A 92 4.32 7.30 20.63
N GLN A 93 4.20 8.25 21.56
CA GLN A 93 3.47 9.49 21.33
C GLN A 93 4.18 10.38 20.30
N SER A 94 5.49 10.58 20.43
CA SER A 94 6.25 11.39 19.48
C SER A 94 6.19 10.85 18.04
N LEU A 95 6.12 9.53 17.87
CA LEU A 95 5.95 8.90 16.57
C LEU A 95 4.54 9.11 16.00
N LYS A 96 3.53 9.21 16.86
CA LYS A 96 2.16 9.56 16.44
C LYS A 96 2.07 11.03 16.05
N ASP A 97 2.68 11.92 16.82
CA ASP A 97 2.69 13.36 16.56
C ASP A 97 3.40 13.66 15.23
N ALA A 98 4.49 12.95 14.94
CA ALA A 98 5.21 13.03 13.67
C ALA A 98 4.50 12.29 12.49
N ASN A 99 3.31 11.72 12.70
CA ASN A 99 2.56 10.93 11.73
C ASN A 99 3.36 9.76 11.11
N VAL A 100 4.31 9.20 11.84
CA VAL A 100 5.09 8.02 11.42
C VAL A 100 4.30 6.73 11.67
N ILE A 101 3.52 6.70 12.76
CA ILE A 101 2.66 5.56 13.12
C ILE A 101 1.20 5.97 13.26
N GLY A 102 0.29 5.02 13.10
CA GLY A 102 -1.15 5.24 13.29
C GLY A 102 -1.53 5.50 14.75
N GLN A 103 -2.61 6.25 14.97
CA GLN A 103 -3.06 6.65 16.31
C GLN A 103 -3.45 5.46 17.21
N ASN A 104 -3.93 4.36 16.61
CA ASN A 104 -4.35 3.15 17.34
C ASN A 104 -3.19 2.22 17.71
N VAL A 105 -1.96 2.53 17.28
CA VAL A 105 -0.78 1.71 17.57
C VAL A 105 -0.39 1.86 19.03
N GLN A 106 -0.11 0.73 19.68
CA GLN A 106 0.36 0.67 21.07
C GLN A 106 1.79 0.13 21.16
N ARG A 107 2.19 -0.71 20.21
CA ARG A 107 3.48 -1.40 20.25
C ARG A 107 4.27 -1.10 19.00
N VAL A 108 5.51 -0.67 19.18
CA VAL A 108 6.41 -0.30 18.09
C VAL A 108 7.67 -1.14 18.16
N LYS A 109 8.19 -1.55 17.00
CA LYS A 109 9.51 -2.15 16.87
C LYS A 109 10.34 -1.44 15.82
N ILE A 110 11.58 -1.06 16.16
CA ILE A 110 12.50 -0.37 15.26
C ILE A 110 13.35 -1.40 14.49
N MET A 111 13.34 -1.26 13.17
CA MET A 111 14.00 -2.17 12.23
C MET A 111 15.18 -1.47 11.54
N LEU A 112 16.24 -2.22 11.25
CA LEU A 112 17.42 -1.71 10.52
C LEU A 112 17.04 -1.52 9.05
N SER A 113 16.74 -0.28 8.67
CA SER A 113 16.47 0.13 7.29
C SER A 113 16.73 1.61 7.16
N GLY A 114 17.69 1.98 6.31
CA GLY A 114 18.20 3.35 6.21
C GLY A 114 19.24 3.66 7.28
N GLU A 115 19.56 4.95 7.41
CA GLU A 115 20.61 5.45 8.29
C GLU A 115 20.04 6.37 9.35
N VAL A 116 20.74 6.48 10.48
CA VAL A 116 20.45 7.40 11.57
C VAL A 116 21.70 8.25 11.80
N THR A 117 21.59 9.55 11.56
CA THR A 117 22.69 10.51 11.69
C THR A 117 22.61 11.33 12.97
N ARG A 118 21.44 11.32 13.64
CA ARG A 118 21.15 12.08 14.85
C ARG A 118 21.21 11.17 16.07
N ALA A 119 21.82 11.67 17.14
CA ALA A 119 21.73 11.04 18.45
C ALA A 119 20.30 11.16 18.98
N VAL A 120 19.62 10.02 19.13
CA VAL A 120 18.22 9.95 19.61
C VAL A 120 18.12 9.03 20.82
N THR A 121 17.27 9.39 21.77
CA THR A 121 16.94 8.60 22.95
C THR A 121 15.64 7.86 22.71
N ILE A 122 15.68 6.54 22.67
CA ILE A 122 14.50 5.70 22.48
C ILE A 122 13.93 5.31 23.83
N LYS A 123 12.64 5.56 24.05
CA LYS A 123 11.94 5.27 25.31
C LYS A 123 10.80 4.28 25.12
N GLY A 124 10.87 3.13 25.81
CA GLY A 124 9.78 2.14 25.85
C GLY A 124 9.45 1.50 24.50
N ILE A 125 10.40 1.46 23.56
CA ILE A 125 10.23 0.89 22.21
C ILE A 125 11.27 -0.20 21.99
N ALA A 126 10.83 -1.34 21.48
CA ALA A 126 11.73 -2.44 21.13
C ALA A 126 12.53 -2.11 19.86
N ALA A 127 13.79 -2.52 19.79
CA ALA A 127 14.60 -2.44 18.57
C ALA A 127 15.16 -3.81 18.19
N THR A 128 15.37 -4.02 16.89
CA THR A 128 16.16 -5.16 16.40
C THR A 128 17.63 -4.99 16.76
N LYS A 129 18.37 -6.10 16.84
CA LYS A 129 19.81 -6.09 17.17
C LYS A 129 20.60 -5.13 16.27
N GLY A 130 20.34 -5.17 14.97
CA GLY A 130 20.99 -4.29 13.99
C GLY A 130 20.61 -2.82 14.17
N ALA A 131 19.32 -2.52 14.40
CA ALA A 131 18.87 -1.16 14.62
C ALA A 131 19.44 -0.56 15.90
N ARG A 132 19.51 -1.34 16.97
CA ARG A 132 20.11 -0.92 18.25
C ARG A 132 21.57 -0.52 18.07
N ALA A 133 22.36 -1.38 17.41
CA ALA A 133 23.76 -1.09 17.14
C ALA A 133 23.95 0.18 16.28
N ALA A 134 23.12 0.38 15.26
CA ALA A 134 23.16 1.57 14.42
C ALA A 134 22.84 2.87 15.19
N ILE A 135 21.88 2.81 16.11
CA ILE A 135 21.48 3.97 16.92
C ILE A 135 22.53 4.30 17.98
N GLU A 136 23.10 3.28 18.64
CA GLU A 136 24.21 3.46 19.58
C GLU A 136 25.46 4.00 18.88
N ALA A 137 25.76 3.54 17.65
CA ALA A 137 26.86 4.06 16.84
C ALA A 137 26.68 5.54 16.45
N ALA A 138 25.44 6.00 16.29
CA ALA A 138 25.10 7.41 16.07
C ALA A 138 25.05 8.25 17.37
N GLY A 139 25.43 7.67 18.52
CA GLY A 139 25.43 8.34 19.82
C GLY A 139 24.08 8.37 20.53
N GLY A 140 23.09 7.60 20.04
CA GLY A 140 21.78 7.46 20.66
C GLY A 140 21.78 6.56 21.91
N LYS A 141 20.70 6.64 22.70
CA LYS A 141 20.54 5.90 23.96
C LYS A 141 19.21 5.15 23.97
N PHE A 142 19.16 4.07 24.73
CA PHE A 142 17.94 3.32 25.00
C PHE A 142 17.59 3.44 26.48
N GLU A 143 16.40 3.94 26.75
CA GLU A 143 15.77 3.96 28.08
C GLU A 143 14.60 2.97 28.07
N GLU A 144 14.53 2.12 29.09
CA GLU A 144 13.45 1.14 29.25
C GLU A 144 12.09 1.80 29.52
#